data_AF-A0A535EQV5-F1
#
_entry.id   AF-A0A535EQV5-F1
#
_cell.length_a   1.000
_cell.length_b   1.000
_cell.length_c   1.000
_cell.angle_alpha   90.00
_cell.angle_beta   90.00
_cell.angle_gamma   90.00
#
_symmetry.space_group_name_H-M   'P 1'
#
loop_
_entity.id
_entity.type
_entity.pdbx_description
1 polymer ?
#
loop_
_entity_poly.entity_id
_entity_poly.type
_entity_poly.pdbx_seq_one_letter_code
_entity_poly.pdbx_strand_id
1 'polypeptide(L)'
;MTLAQVAGQDFTRAFLNQVEMGRSMPSTRLLRVIASRLGAPVDYLVDGSVRVMDLELAVERARLALLQGNPKRAYALVEPALQERMTLGSDARLCAAEALRALGRVEEATRLLDAEEPLLRKHEDRDRLRRLREVRTGRRVSRDAPAHLRLADRALREGQRDLALEHYRAARILREAEPSDGATPEPDPEEDE
;
A
#
# COMPACT_ATOMS: atom_id res chain seq x y z
N MET A 1 23.81 13.35 -13.27
CA MET A 1 24.64 12.15 -13.08
C MET A 1 24.84 11.50 -14.45
N THR A 2 26.06 11.14 -14.86
CA THR A 2 26.32 10.52 -16.18
C THR A 2 26.42 8.99 -16.08
N LEU A 3 26.16 8.27 -17.16
CA LEU A 3 26.34 6.81 -17.25
C LEU A 3 27.74 6.34 -16.78
N ALA A 4 28.77 7.14 -17.03
CA ALA A 4 30.14 6.86 -16.56
C ALA A 4 30.28 7.00 -15.03
N GLN A 5 29.52 7.90 -14.40
CA GLN A 5 29.46 8.05 -12.95
C GLN A 5 28.62 6.93 -12.28
N VAL A 6 27.57 6.46 -12.95
CA VAL A 6 26.75 5.33 -12.48
C VAL A 6 27.52 4.01 -12.61
N ALA A 7 28.34 3.87 -13.67
CA ALA A 7 29.19 2.70 -13.94
C ALA A 7 30.21 2.40 -12.83
N GLY A 8 30.95 3.42 -12.37
CA GLY A 8 32.03 3.21 -11.40
C GLY A 8 33.04 2.15 -11.88
N GLN A 9 33.47 1.24 -10.99
CA GLN A 9 34.32 0.09 -11.33
C GLN A 9 33.57 -1.24 -11.52
N ASP A 10 32.28 -1.28 -11.17
CA ASP A 10 31.52 -2.53 -11.10
C ASP A 10 30.98 -2.98 -12.46
N PHE A 11 30.89 -2.07 -13.44
CA PHE A 11 30.36 -2.38 -14.78
C PHE A 11 30.82 -1.36 -15.82
N THR A 12 30.83 -1.78 -17.09
CA THR A 12 31.23 -0.92 -18.21
C THR A 12 30.08 -0.06 -18.70
N ARG A 13 30.40 1.12 -19.25
CA ARG A 13 29.41 1.99 -19.92
C ARG A 13 28.66 1.28 -21.05
N ALA A 14 29.33 0.37 -21.77
CA ALA A 14 28.71 -0.42 -22.84
C ALA A 14 27.63 -1.37 -22.30
N PHE A 15 27.89 -2.00 -21.15
CA PHE A 15 26.91 -2.86 -20.49
C PHE A 15 25.68 -2.09 -20.00
N LEU A 16 25.86 -0.92 -19.37
CA LEU A 16 24.71 -0.09 -18.97
C LEU A 16 23.87 0.35 -20.16
N ASN A 17 24.49 0.71 -21.29
CA ASN A 17 23.77 1.05 -22.51
C ASN A 17 22.96 -0.16 -23.05
N GLN A 18 23.50 -1.38 -22.95
CA GLN A 18 22.75 -2.60 -23.30
C GLN A 18 21.56 -2.85 -22.38
N VAL A 19 21.69 -2.55 -21.08
CA VAL A 19 20.60 -2.62 -20.10
C VAL A 19 19.53 -1.57 -20.41
N GLU A 20 19.92 -0.31 -20.66
CA GLU A 20 18.99 0.77 -21.02
C GLU A 20 18.23 0.50 -22.32
N MET A 21 18.87 -0.17 -23.29
CA MET A 21 18.23 -0.60 -24.53
C MET A 21 17.39 -1.88 -24.39
N GLY A 22 17.26 -2.44 -23.18
CA GLY A 22 16.52 -3.68 -22.92
C GLY A 22 17.15 -4.94 -23.51
N ARG A 23 18.42 -4.86 -23.96
CA ARG A 23 19.15 -5.96 -24.61
C ARG A 23 19.85 -6.87 -23.61
N SER A 24 19.85 -6.53 -22.33
CA SER A 24 20.45 -7.33 -21.26
C SER A 24 19.69 -7.16 -19.97
N MET A 25 19.32 -8.27 -19.33
CA MET A 25 18.71 -8.30 -18.01
C MET A 25 19.81 -8.37 -16.94
N PRO A 26 20.01 -7.31 -16.13
CA PRO A 26 20.99 -7.33 -15.05
C PRO A 26 20.55 -8.28 -13.92
N SER A 27 21.52 -8.83 -13.19
CA SER A 27 21.22 -9.63 -12.01
C SER A 27 20.65 -8.77 -10.87
N THR A 28 19.91 -9.38 -9.94
CA THR A 28 19.33 -8.67 -8.78
C THR A 28 20.40 -8.00 -7.90
N ARG A 29 21.59 -8.61 -7.78
CA ARG A 29 22.73 -8.00 -7.08
C ARG A 29 23.17 -6.71 -7.77
N LEU A 30 23.18 -6.72 -9.10
CA LEU A 30 23.61 -5.59 -9.92
C LEU A 30 22.58 -4.45 -9.91
N LEU A 31 21.29 -4.77 -9.99
CA LEU A 31 20.21 -3.80 -9.82
C LEU A 31 20.30 -3.04 -8.50
N ARG A 32 20.66 -3.72 -7.39
CA ARG A 32 20.86 -3.08 -6.07
C ARG A 32 21.99 -2.05 -6.06
N VAL A 33 23.10 -2.33 -6.74
CA VAL A 33 24.22 -1.39 -6.85
C VAL A 33 23.82 -0.16 -7.67
N ILE A 34 23.10 -0.37 -8.78
CA ILE A 34 22.60 0.71 -9.62
C ILE A 34 21.61 1.59 -8.83
N ALA A 35 20.65 0.98 -8.13
CA ALA A 35 19.65 1.67 -7.33
C ALA A 35 20.26 2.52 -6.21
N SER A 36 21.22 1.96 -5.46
CA SER A 36 21.95 2.67 -4.41
C SER A 36 22.69 3.91 -4.92
N ARG A 37 23.24 3.86 -6.14
CA ARG A 37 23.94 5.01 -6.75
C ARG A 37 22.98 6.06 -7.28
N LEU A 38 21.84 5.63 -7.80
CA LEU A 38 20.79 6.53 -8.28
C LEU A 38 19.96 7.14 -7.13
N GLY A 39 20.15 6.67 -5.88
CA GLY A 39 19.31 7.06 -4.75
C GLY A 39 17.87 6.57 -4.89
N ALA A 40 17.65 5.51 -5.67
CA ALA A 40 16.33 4.94 -5.95
C ALA A 40 16.17 3.58 -5.25
N PRO A 41 14.96 3.18 -4.86
CA PRO A 41 14.70 1.82 -4.42
C PRO A 41 14.87 0.84 -5.60
N VAL A 42 15.33 -0.38 -5.32
CA VAL A 42 15.57 -1.36 -6.39
C VAL A 42 14.30 -1.70 -7.15
N ASP A 43 13.17 -1.69 -6.46
CA ASP A 43 11.85 -2.00 -7.00
C ASP A 43 11.42 -0.93 -8.03
N TYR A 44 11.91 0.31 -7.90
CA TYR A 44 11.73 1.33 -8.93
C TYR A 44 12.41 0.99 -10.25
N LEU A 45 13.54 0.28 -10.21
CA LEU A 45 14.25 -0.15 -11.42
C LEU A 45 13.68 -1.44 -12.01
N VAL A 46 12.96 -2.23 -11.21
CA VAL A 46 12.35 -3.50 -11.61
C VAL A 46 10.92 -3.29 -12.14
N ASP A 47 10.11 -2.54 -11.40
CA ASP A 47 8.69 -2.31 -11.70
C ASP A 47 8.40 -0.91 -12.26
N GLY A 48 9.42 -0.05 -12.31
CA GLY A 48 9.46 1.09 -13.22
C GLY A 48 8.44 2.21 -12.99
N SER A 49 7.85 2.42 -11.81
CA SER A 49 6.94 3.58 -11.70
C SER A 49 6.73 4.21 -10.32
N VAL A 50 6.91 5.54 -10.27
CA VAL A 50 6.33 6.47 -9.28
C VAL A 50 4.83 6.16 -9.08
N ARG A 51 4.16 5.71 -10.14
CA ARG A 51 2.77 5.24 -10.15
C ARG A 51 2.48 4.19 -9.08
N VAL A 52 3.34 3.19 -8.84
CA VAL A 52 3.07 2.17 -7.80
C VAL A 52 3.08 2.80 -6.41
N MET A 53 4.02 3.71 -6.14
CA MET A 53 4.08 4.45 -4.87
C MET A 53 2.84 5.33 -4.68
N ASP A 54 2.38 6.01 -5.73
CA ASP A 54 1.15 6.81 -5.69
C ASP A 54 -0.09 5.94 -5.40
N LEU A 55 -0.14 4.73 -5.96
CA LEU A 55 -1.22 3.76 -5.74
C LEU A 55 -1.20 3.17 -4.33
N GLU A 56 -0.01 2.86 -3.79
CA GLU A 56 0.14 2.46 -2.38
C GLU A 56 -0.35 3.56 -1.45
N LEU A 57 0.05 4.81 -1.70
CA LEU A 57 -0.42 5.96 -0.93
C LEU A 57 -1.94 6.16 -1.07
N ALA A 58 -2.49 5.95 -2.26
CA ALA A 58 -3.93 6.03 -2.49
C ALA A 58 -4.71 4.98 -1.67
N VAL A 59 -4.18 3.75 -1.58
CA VAL A 59 -4.75 2.69 -0.74
C VAL A 59 -4.72 3.07 0.74
N GLU A 60 -3.63 3.66 1.22
CA GLU A 60 -3.53 4.13 2.60
C GLU A 60 -4.53 5.27 2.90
N ARG A 61 -4.65 6.23 1.96
CA ARG A 61 -5.66 7.31 2.04
C ARG A 61 -7.09 6.78 2.00
N ALA A 62 -7.35 5.71 1.27
CA ALA A 62 -8.66 5.07 1.24
C ALA A 62 -9.02 4.41 2.58
N ARG A 63 -8.04 3.75 3.23
CA ARG A 63 -8.22 3.17 4.56
C ARG A 63 -8.57 4.26 5.60
N LEU A 64 -7.91 5.42 5.53
CA LEU A 64 -8.25 6.60 6.33
C LEU A 64 -9.65 7.12 6.05
N ALA A 65 -10.01 7.28 4.78
CA ALA A 65 -11.34 7.74 4.39
C ALA A 65 -12.43 6.79 4.90
N LEU A 66 -12.20 5.47 4.95
CA LEU A 66 -13.13 4.52 5.58
C LEU A 66 -13.26 4.71 7.09
N LEU A 67 -12.16 4.98 7.80
CA LEU A 67 -12.21 5.28 9.24
C LEU A 67 -12.97 6.57 9.53
N GLN A 68 -12.83 7.56 8.66
CA GLN A 68 -13.54 8.84 8.73
C GLN A 68 -15.01 8.76 8.24
N GLY A 69 -15.51 7.56 7.90
CA GLY A 69 -16.89 7.38 7.46
C GLY A 69 -17.18 7.92 6.05
N ASN A 70 -16.15 8.06 5.20
CA ASN A 70 -16.29 8.50 3.81
C ASN A 70 -15.99 7.38 2.80
N PRO A 71 -16.90 6.38 2.67
CA PRO A 71 -16.68 5.23 1.81
C PRO A 71 -16.70 5.55 0.31
N LYS A 72 -17.40 6.62 -0.12
CA LYS A 72 -17.38 7.07 -1.52
C LYS A 72 -15.97 7.51 -1.92
N ARG A 73 -15.34 8.37 -1.11
CA ARG A 73 -13.97 8.81 -1.32
C ARG A 73 -12.99 7.64 -1.25
N ALA A 74 -13.17 6.73 -0.30
CA ALA A 74 -12.33 5.55 -0.18
C ALA A 74 -12.34 4.71 -1.45
N TYR A 75 -13.52 4.39 -2.00
CA TYR A 75 -13.64 3.61 -3.23
C TYR A 75 -12.94 4.29 -4.42
N ALA A 76 -13.18 5.60 -4.61
CA ALA A 76 -12.55 6.35 -5.70
C ALA A 76 -11.01 6.38 -5.62
N LEU A 77 -10.46 6.39 -4.41
CA LEU A 77 -9.01 6.36 -4.21
C LEU A 77 -8.37 5.01 -4.56
N VAL A 78 -9.05 3.88 -4.29
CA VAL A 78 -8.49 2.54 -4.56
C VAL A 78 -8.80 2.00 -5.94
N GLU A 79 -9.78 2.58 -6.65
CA GLU A 79 -10.19 2.13 -7.98
C GLU A 79 -9.02 1.96 -8.97
N PRO A 80 -8.06 2.89 -9.06
CA PRO A 80 -6.91 2.74 -9.97
C PRO A 80 -5.97 1.57 -9.59
N ALA A 81 -5.97 1.15 -8.33
CA ALA A 81 -5.10 0.09 -7.82
C ALA A 81 -5.74 -1.32 -7.91
N LEU A 82 -7.00 -1.43 -8.33
CA LEU A 82 -7.72 -2.72 -8.36
C LEU A 82 -7.12 -3.74 -9.35
N GLN A 83 -6.50 -3.25 -10.42
CA GLN A 83 -5.88 -4.08 -11.46
C GLN A 83 -4.42 -4.43 -11.16
N GLU A 84 -3.85 -3.86 -10.10
CA GLU A 84 -2.48 -4.16 -9.72
C GLU A 84 -2.37 -5.60 -9.23
N ARG A 85 -1.19 -6.18 -9.42
CA ARG A 85 -0.93 -7.56 -9.02
C ARG A 85 -0.45 -7.62 -7.57
N MET A 86 -0.36 -8.85 -7.07
CA MET A 86 0.26 -9.13 -5.77
C MET A 86 -0.45 -8.39 -4.62
N THR A 87 0.30 -8.03 -3.57
CA THR A 87 -0.18 -7.48 -2.31
C THR A 87 -0.97 -6.17 -2.47
N LEU A 88 -0.50 -5.26 -3.32
CA LEU A 88 -1.15 -3.97 -3.55
C LEU A 88 -2.56 -4.14 -4.10
N GLY A 89 -2.72 -4.97 -5.13
CA GLY A 89 -4.03 -5.25 -5.71
C GLY A 89 -4.97 -5.95 -4.73
N SER A 90 -4.46 -6.87 -3.92
CA SER A 90 -5.25 -7.51 -2.86
C SER A 90 -5.72 -6.50 -1.81
N ASP A 91 -4.85 -5.59 -1.37
CA ASP A 91 -5.18 -4.56 -0.40
C ASP A 91 -6.19 -3.54 -0.94
N ALA A 92 -6.03 -3.13 -2.20
CA ALA A 92 -6.99 -2.28 -2.89
C ALA A 92 -8.36 -2.94 -2.98
N ARG A 93 -8.41 -4.24 -3.35
CA ARG A 93 -9.65 -5.01 -3.43
C ARG A 93 -10.32 -5.16 -2.06
N LEU A 94 -9.59 -5.50 -1.00
CA LEU A 94 -10.15 -5.58 0.35
C LEU A 94 -10.70 -4.23 0.82
N CYS A 95 -10.00 -3.13 0.54
CA CYS A 95 -10.45 -1.78 0.86
C CYS A 95 -11.70 -1.38 0.04
N ALA A 96 -11.75 -1.74 -1.24
CA ALA A 96 -12.89 -1.49 -2.11
C ALA A 96 -14.13 -2.29 -1.68
N ALA A 97 -13.97 -3.56 -1.34
CA ALA A 97 -15.05 -4.38 -0.80
C ALA A 97 -15.64 -3.77 0.47
N GLU A 98 -14.79 -3.27 1.36
CA GLU A 98 -15.24 -2.60 2.57
C GLU A 98 -16.01 -1.31 2.28
N ALA A 99 -15.51 -0.48 1.36
CA ALA A 99 -16.20 0.71 0.89
C ALA A 99 -17.55 0.38 0.24
N LEU A 100 -17.61 -0.62 -0.64
CA LEU A 100 -18.83 -1.07 -1.29
C LEU A 100 -19.88 -1.53 -0.28
N ARG A 101 -19.48 -2.29 0.76
CA ARG A 101 -20.39 -2.68 1.84
C ARG A 101 -20.94 -1.48 2.61
N ALA A 102 -20.07 -0.53 2.97
CA ALA A 102 -20.49 0.69 3.66
C ALA A 102 -21.43 1.56 2.81
N LEU A 103 -21.36 1.44 1.48
CA LEU A 103 -22.30 2.06 0.52
C LEU A 103 -23.59 1.25 0.29
N GLY A 104 -23.76 0.10 0.95
CA GLY A 104 -24.91 -0.79 0.73
C GLY A 104 -24.81 -1.67 -0.52
N ARG A 105 -23.69 -1.64 -1.25
CA ARG A 105 -23.42 -2.45 -2.46
C ARG A 105 -22.85 -3.82 -2.07
N VAL A 106 -23.60 -4.57 -1.28
CA VAL A 106 -23.13 -5.80 -0.60
C VAL A 106 -22.82 -6.93 -1.61
N GLU A 107 -23.60 -7.05 -2.67
CA GLU A 107 -23.44 -8.06 -3.72
C GLU A 107 -22.15 -7.85 -4.50
N GLU A 108 -21.80 -6.60 -4.80
CA GLU A 108 -20.56 -6.24 -5.48
C GLU A 108 -19.35 -6.52 -4.59
N ALA A 109 -19.43 -6.14 -3.31
CA ALA A 109 -18.39 -6.46 -2.35
C ALA A 109 -18.19 -7.97 -2.21
N THR A 110 -19.28 -8.75 -2.19
CA THR A 110 -19.23 -10.21 -2.03
C THR A 110 -18.54 -10.86 -3.23
N ARG A 111 -18.93 -10.49 -4.46
CA ARG A 111 -18.27 -10.97 -5.68
C ARG A 111 -16.77 -10.68 -5.69
N LEU A 112 -16.39 -9.49 -5.23
CA LEU A 112 -15.00 -9.07 -5.18
C LEU A 112 -14.19 -9.89 -4.15
N LEU A 113 -14.76 -10.17 -2.98
CA LEU A 113 -14.11 -11.01 -1.95
C LEU A 113 -14.02 -12.48 -2.38
N ASP A 114 -15.05 -13.00 -3.05
CA ASP A 114 -15.08 -14.40 -3.51
C ASP A 114 -14.06 -14.66 -4.62
N ALA A 115 -13.81 -13.67 -5.49
CA ALA A 115 -12.75 -13.72 -6.48
C ALA A 115 -11.35 -13.68 -5.84
N GLU A 116 -11.19 -12.98 -4.71
CA GLU A 116 -9.90 -12.76 -4.06
C GLU A 116 -9.48 -13.91 -3.15
N GLU A 117 -10.43 -14.50 -2.44
CA GLU A 117 -10.16 -15.56 -1.47
C GLU A 117 -9.32 -16.75 -1.97
N PRO A 118 -9.56 -17.33 -3.18
CA PRO A 118 -8.73 -18.44 -3.67
C PRO A 118 -7.29 -18.01 -3.95
N LEU A 119 -7.05 -16.76 -4.36
CA LEU A 119 -5.70 -16.24 -4.58
C LEU A 119 -4.95 -16.12 -3.25
N LEU A 120 -5.58 -15.52 -2.24
CA LEU A 120 -4.98 -15.38 -0.92
C LEU A 120 -4.69 -16.74 -0.27
N ARG A 121 -5.57 -17.74 -0.45
CA ARG A 121 -5.32 -19.12 0.02
C ARG A 121 -4.14 -19.76 -0.71
N LYS A 122 -4.06 -19.61 -2.03
CA LYS A 122 -2.95 -20.14 -2.84
C LYS A 122 -1.60 -19.57 -2.40
N HIS A 123 -1.57 -18.31 -1.98
CA HIS A 123 -0.38 -17.62 -1.50
C HIS A 123 -0.15 -17.75 0.01
N GLU A 124 -0.99 -18.50 0.71
CA GLU A 124 -0.96 -18.66 2.17
C GLU A 124 -0.95 -17.32 2.94
N ASP A 125 -1.59 -16.28 2.40
CA ASP A 125 -1.62 -14.94 3.00
C ASP A 125 -2.64 -14.88 4.14
N ARG A 126 -2.20 -15.34 5.31
CA ARG A 126 -3.05 -15.46 6.51
C ARG A 126 -3.61 -14.13 6.98
N ASP A 127 -2.88 -13.04 6.81
CA ASP A 127 -3.29 -11.72 7.27
C ASP A 127 -4.37 -11.11 6.39
N ARG A 128 -4.22 -11.19 5.06
CA ARG A 128 -5.27 -10.77 4.14
C ARG A 128 -6.49 -11.67 4.21
N LEU A 129 -6.33 -12.97 4.48
CA LEU A 129 -7.46 -13.86 4.78
C LEU A 129 -8.19 -13.52 6.09
N ARG A 130 -7.47 -13.05 7.11
CA ARG A 130 -8.11 -12.52 8.33
C ARG A 130 -8.92 -11.27 8.00
N ARG A 131 -8.31 -10.31 7.30
CA ARG A 131 -8.97 -9.06 6.90
C ARG A 131 -10.17 -9.30 5.98
N LEU A 132 -10.06 -10.23 5.03
CA LEU A 132 -11.16 -10.64 4.16
C LEU A 132 -12.38 -11.11 4.97
N ARG A 133 -12.15 -11.92 6.02
CA ARG A 133 -13.22 -12.38 6.91
C ARG A 133 -13.83 -11.24 7.74
N GLU A 134 -13.02 -10.30 8.20
CA GLU A 134 -13.49 -9.09 8.90
C GLU A 134 -14.41 -8.27 7.98
N VAL A 135 -13.98 -7.99 6.76
CA VAL A 135 -14.80 -7.29 5.75
C VAL A 135 -16.07 -8.08 5.44
N ARG A 136 -15.98 -9.39 5.22
CA ARG A 136 -17.14 -10.24 4.90
C ARG A 136 -18.18 -10.30 6.03
N THR A 137 -17.74 -10.28 7.28
CA THR A 137 -18.64 -10.30 8.44
C THR A 137 -19.14 -8.91 8.83
N GLY A 138 -18.57 -7.84 8.26
CA GLY A 138 -18.85 -6.46 8.68
C GLY A 138 -18.35 -6.14 10.09
N ARG A 139 -17.58 -7.05 10.71
CA ARG A 139 -16.95 -6.83 12.01
C ARG A 139 -15.56 -6.28 11.77
N ARG A 140 -15.38 -4.98 12.04
CA ARG A 140 -14.04 -4.44 12.29
C ARG A 140 -13.59 -4.92 13.66
N VAL A 141 -12.58 -5.80 13.70
CA VAL A 141 -11.83 -6.04 14.94
C VAL A 141 -10.95 -4.80 15.14
N SER A 142 -11.52 -3.78 15.78
CA SER A 142 -10.79 -2.55 16.06
C SER A 142 -9.66 -2.85 17.04
N ARG A 143 -8.44 -2.55 16.59
CA ARG A 143 -7.26 -2.46 17.45
C ARG A 143 -6.85 -1.00 17.44
N ASP A 144 -6.41 -0.50 18.59
CA ASP A 144 -5.84 0.84 18.68
C ASP A 144 -4.44 0.89 18.05
N ALA A 145 -3.94 2.10 17.77
CA ALA A 145 -2.60 2.27 17.23
C ALA A 145 -1.52 1.61 18.12
N PRO A 146 -1.56 1.73 19.46
CA PRO A 146 -0.62 1.02 20.35
C PRO A 146 -0.64 -0.50 20.23
N ALA A 147 -1.79 -1.15 20.02
CA ALA A 147 -1.86 -2.59 19.80
C ALA A 147 -1.21 -2.97 18.45
N HIS A 148 -1.41 -2.17 17.41
CA HIS A 148 -0.74 -2.37 16.13
C HIS A 148 0.78 -2.23 16.25
N LEU A 149 1.29 -1.23 16.98
CA LEU A 149 2.74 -1.08 17.21
C LEU A 149 3.33 -2.30 17.94
N ARG A 150 2.66 -2.80 18.98
CA ARG A 150 3.10 -4.02 19.70
C ARG A 150 3.16 -5.26 18.81
N LEU A 151 2.22 -5.40 17.88
CA LEU A 151 2.21 -6.50 16.90
C LEU A 151 3.31 -6.32 15.85
N ALA A 152 3.58 -5.09 15.41
CA ALA A 152 4.68 -4.80 14.49
C ALA A 152 6.04 -5.17 15.10
N ASP A 153 6.29 -4.77 16.35
CA ASP A 153 7.53 -5.08 17.06
C ASP A 153 7.71 -6.58 17.31
N ARG A 154 6.61 -7.30 17.53
CA ARG A 154 6.62 -8.76 17.61
C ARG A 154 6.97 -9.39 16.26
N ALA A 155 6.32 -8.97 15.18
CA ALA A 155 6.57 -9.47 13.83
C ALA A 155 8.03 -9.23 13.40
N LEU A 156 8.62 -8.07 13.74
CA LEU A 156 10.05 -7.81 13.51
C LEU A 156 10.95 -8.80 14.24
N ARG A 157 10.67 -9.10 15.52
CA ARG A 157 11.44 -10.09 16.29
C ARG A 157 11.33 -11.50 15.72
N GLU A 158 10.20 -11.84 15.12
CA GLU A 158 9.95 -13.12 14.45
C GLU A 158 10.47 -13.15 12.99
N GLY A 159 11.10 -12.07 12.51
CA GLY A 159 11.64 -11.97 11.15
C GLY A 159 10.59 -11.71 10.06
N GLN A 160 9.34 -11.49 10.43
CA GLN A 160 8.20 -11.29 9.53
C GLN A 160 8.08 -9.82 9.14
N ARG A 161 9.01 -9.34 8.30
CA ARG A 161 9.12 -7.91 7.92
C ARG A 161 7.87 -7.36 7.23
N ASP A 162 7.26 -8.14 6.36
CA ASP A 162 6.06 -7.71 5.62
C ASP A 162 4.87 -7.54 6.56
N LEU A 163 4.72 -8.45 7.53
CA LEU A 163 3.69 -8.34 8.57
C LEU A 163 3.94 -7.14 9.49
N ALA A 164 5.19 -6.89 9.86
CA ALA A 164 5.53 -5.72 10.65
C ALA A 164 5.15 -4.42 9.94
N LEU A 165 5.44 -4.32 8.63
CA LEU A 165 5.10 -3.17 7.82
C LEU A 165 3.57 -2.93 7.78
N GLU A 166 2.77 -3.98 7.60
CA GLU A 166 1.31 -3.87 7.63
C GLU A 166 0.80 -3.36 8.98
N HIS A 167 1.37 -3.83 10.09
CA HIS A 167 1.00 -3.34 11.42
C HIS A 167 1.42 -1.88 11.63
N TYR A 168 2.59 -1.45 11.16
CA TYR A 168 2.99 -0.04 11.21
C TYR A 168 2.08 0.86 10.37
N ARG A 169 1.72 0.43 9.15
CA ARG A 169 0.76 1.15 8.29
C ARG A 169 -0.58 1.34 8.99
N ALA A 170 -1.12 0.27 9.57
CA ALA A 170 -2.37 0.33 10.32
C ALA A 170 -2.28 1.25 11.56
N ALA A 171 -1.17 1.22 12.31
CA ALA A 171 -0.96 2.13 13.43
C ALA A 171 -0.93 3.61 13.00
N ARG A 172 -0.25 3.92 11.88
CA ARG A 172 -0.23 5.26 11.30
C ARG A 172 -1.64 5.70 10.92
N ILE A 173 -2.37 4.86 10.20
CA ILE A 173 -3.73 5.13 9.77
C ILE A 173 -4.64 5.48 10.96
N LEU A 174 -4.53 4.74 12.06
CA LEU A 174 -5.34 4.99 13.24
C LEU A 174 -4.99 6.32 13.92
N ARG A 175 -3.71 6.67 14.02
CA ARG A 175 -3.26 7.97 14.59
C ARG A 175 -3.68 9.16 13.73
N GLU A 176 -3.69 9.01 12.41
CA GLU A 176 -4.14 10.05 11.49
C GLU A 176 -5.67 10.17 11.44
N ALA A 177 -6.41 9.12 11.85
CA ALA A 177 -7.86 9.13 11.96
C ALA A 177 -8.36 9.64 13.33
N GLU A 178 -7.51 9.62 14.37
CA GLU A 178 -7.82 10.27 15.64
C GLU A 178 -8.02 11.77 15.41
N PRO A 179 -9.13 12.38 15.88
CA PRO A 179 -9.30 13.82 15.78
C PRO A 179 -8.11 14.50 16.48
N SER A 180 -7.45 15.42 15.78
CA SER A 180 -6.40 16.21 16.43
C SER A 180 -7.06 16.95 17.60
N ASP A 181 -6.59 16.67 18.81
CA ASP A 181 -7.12 17.20 20.07
C ASP A 181 -6.80 18.71 20.25
N GLY A 182 -6.87 19.49 19.16
CA GLY A 182 -6.41 20.88 19.12
C GLY A 182 -6.74 21.70 17.85
N ALA A 183 -7.57 21.21 16.93
CA ALA A 183 -8.06 22.06 15.84
C ALA A 183 -9.37 22.74 16.28
N THR A 184 -9.24 23.88 16.95
CA THR A 184 -10.34 24.85 17.09
C THR A 184 -10.91 25.12 15.69
N PRO A 185 -12.21 24.95 15.43
CA PRO A 185 -12.80 25.37 14.17
C PRO A 185 -12.59 26.89 14.03
N GLU A 186 -11.91 27.30 12.96
CA GLU A 186 -11.87 28.70 12.53
C GLU A 186 -13.32 29.16 12.34
N PRO A 187 -13.76 30.28 12.96
CA PRO A 187 -15.09 30.80 12.73
C PRO A 187 -15.21 31.22 11.25
N ASP A 188 -16.31 30.81 10.61
CA ASP A 188 -16.68 31.26 9.27
C ASP A 188 -16.62 32.80 9.22
N PRO A 189 -16.06 33.40 8.16
CA PRO A 189 -16.15 34.84 8.00
C PRO A 189 -17.62 35.19 7.82
N GLU A 190 -18.16 35.92 8.78
CA GLU A 190 -19.49 36.52 8.71
C GLU A 190 -19.66 37.23 7.37
N GLU A 191 -20.74 36.89 6.67
CA GLU A 191 -21.22 37.63 5.52
C GLU A 191 -21.59 39.04 5.99
N ASP A 192 -20.67 40.00 5.80
CA ASP A 192 -20.99 41.42 5.97
C ASP A 192 -22.01 41.84 4.89
N GLU A 193 -23.12 42.40 5.38
CA GLU A 193 -24.28 42.98 4.68
C GLU A 193 -23.93 44.10 3.68
#